data_AF-A0A822BD80-F1
#
_entry.id   AF-A0A822BD80-F1
#
_cell.length_a   1.000
_cell.length_b   1.000
_cell.length_c   1.000
_cell.angle_alpha   90.00
_cell.angle_beta   90.00
_cell.angle_gamma   90.00
#
_symmetry.space_group_name_H-M   'P 1'
#
loop_
_entity.id
_entity.type
_entity.pdbx_description
1 polymer ?
#
loop_
_entity_poly.entity_id
_entity_poly.type
_entity_poly.pdbx_seq_one_letter_code
_entity_poly.pdbx_strand_id
1 'polypeptide(L)'
;GEGKFTFVEGYKNSKSVTILLKGCIIPGDGAFEIVAHQVLTQYKKQVKDRARLGVQTFAESLLIIPKAITQNTGHNQQETIVKFQ
;
A
#
# COMPACT_ATOMS: atom_id res chain seq x y z
N GLY A 1 13.17 -7.71 21.91
CA GLY A 1 12.86 -8.63 23.01
C GLY A 1 13.51 -9.95 22.68
N GLU A 2 14.43 -10.37 23.52
CA GLU A 2 15.24 -11.58 23.35
C GLU A 2 14.35 -12.79 23.05
N GLY A 3 14.57 -13.44 21.89
CA GLY A 3 13.92 -14.70 21.54
C GLY A 3 12.87 -14.70 20.43
N LYS A 4 12.63 -13.61 19.69
CA LYS A 4 11.79 -13.67 18.47
C LYS A 4 12.66 -13.94 17.23
N PHE A 5 12.80 -15.20 16.87
CA PHE A 5 13.34 -15.60 15.56
C PHE A 5 12.22 -15.57 14.52
N THR A 6 12.40 -14.78 13.46
CA THR A 6 11.52 -14.82 12.29
C THR A 6 12.26 -15.59 11.20
N PHE A 7 11.88 -16.85 10.99
CA PHE A 7 12.42 -17.67 9.94
C PHE A 7 11.78 -17.27 8.61
N VAL A 8 12.61 -16.91 7.65
CA VAL A 8 12.19 -16.51 6.31
C VAL A 8 12.64 -17.61 5.35
N GLU A 9 11.72 -18.50 5.01
CA GLU A 9 11.97 -19.66 4.13
C GLU A 9 11.40 -19.43 2.72
N GLY A 10 11.88 -20.19 1.73
CA GLY A 10 11.28 -20.21 0.38
C GLY A 10 11.69 -19.07 -0.58
N TYR A 11 12.68 -18.25 -0.24
CA TYR A 11 13.13 -17.17 -1.14
C TYR A 11 14.10 -17.67 -2.21
N LYS A 12 13.72 -17.50 -3.49
CA LYS A 12 14.61 -17.76 -4.65
C LYS A 12 15.86 -16.85 -4.68
N ASN A 13 15.78 -15.66 -4.09
CA ASN A 13 16.88 -14.71 -4.06
C ASN A 13 16.96 -14.00 -2.70
N SER A 14 17.93 -14.41 -1.87
CA SER A 14 18.15 -13.91 -0.51
C SER A 14 18.41 -12.39 -0.44
N LYS A 15 18.87 -11.75 -1.52
CA LYS A 15 19.15 -10.31 -1.56
C LYS A 15 17.91 -9.44 -1.81
N SER A 16 16.77 -10.05 -2.16
CA SER A 16 15.49 -9.33 -2.34
C SER A 16 14.78 -9.05 -1.01
N VAL A 17 15.23 -9.66 0.09
CA VAL A 17 14.61 -9.54 1.41
C VAL A 17 15.35 -8.49 2.21
N THR A 18 14.74 -7.31 2.35
CA THR A 18 15.21 -6.27 3.27
C THR A 18 14.35 -6.32 4.53
N ILE A 19 14.87 -6.90 5.61
CA ILE A 19 14.25 -6.85 6.95
C ILE A 19 14.84 -5.64 7.67
N LEU A 20 14.08 -4.55 7.77
CA LEU A 20 14.54 -3.34 8.42
C LEU A 20 14.41 -3.50 9.96
N LEU A 21 15.50 -3.92 10.61
CA LEU A 21 15.53 -4.15 12.06
C LEU A 21 15.62 -2.85 12.89
N LYS A 22 15.86 -1.69 12.25
CA LYS A 22 15.79 -0.35 12.86
C LYS A 22 15.26 0.67 11.84
N GLY A 23 14.05 1.18 12.07
CA GLY A 23 13.38 2.20 11.27
C GLY A 23 11.85 2.13 11.39
N CYS A 24 11.12 3.09 10.80
CA CYS A 24 9.65 3.11 10.80
C CYS A 24 9.10 1.87 10.09
N ILE A 25 8.29 1.08 10.81
CA ILE A 25 7.59 -0.08 10.26
C ILE A 25 6.36 0.42 9.51
N ILE A 26 6.21 0.00 8.26
CA ILE A 26 5.02 0.29 7.46
C ILE A 26 4.18 -0.99 7.43
N PRO A 27 2.87 -0.91 7.71
CA PRO A 27 1.98 -2.07 7.56
C PRO A 27 1.98 -2.55 6.10
N GLY A 28 2.07 -3.87 5.90
CA GLY A 28 2.04 -4.50 4.59
C GLY A 28 0.63 -4.56 3.98
N ASP A 29 0.45 -5.44 3.00
CA ASP A 29 -0.87 -5.78 2.41
C ASP A 29 -1.63 -4.61 1.74
N GLY A 30 -0.92 -3.63 1.21
CA GLY A 30 -1.55 -2.49 0.55
C GLY A 30 -1.98 -1.35 1.49
N ALA A 31 -1.68 -1.45 2.80
CA ALA A 31 -2.07 -0.43 3.78
C ALA A 31 -1.40 0.92 3.52
N PHE A 32 -0.14 0.92 3.06
CA PHE A 32 0.57 2.14 2.67
C PHE A 32 -0.12 2.84 1.49
N GLU A 33 -0.48 2.08 0.47
CA GLU A 33 -1.10 2.56 -0.77
C GLU A 33 -2.48 3.18 -0.49
N ILE A 34 -3.25 2.58 0.43
CA ILE A 34 -4.53 3.12 0.90
C ILE A 34 -4.34 4.47 1.59
N VAL A 35 -3.42 4.56 2.55
CA VAL A 35 -3.15 5.79 3.29
C VAL A 35 -2.60 6.88 2.36
N ALA A 36 -1.70 6.52 1.44
CA ALA A 36 -1.18 7.43 0.43
C ALA A 36 -2.30 7.98 -0.47
N HIS A 37 -3.23 7.12 -0.91
CA HIS A 37 -4.41 7.55 -1.66
C HIS A 37 -5.27 8.54 -0.85
N GLN A 38 -5.51 8.30 0.44
CA GLN A 38 -6.27 9.20 1.29
C GLN A 38 -5.59 10.57 1.43
N VAL A 39 -4.29 10.58 1.72
CA VAL A 39 -3.50 11.82 1.85
C VAL A 39 -3.48 12.60 0.54
N LEU A 40 -3.25 11.93 -0.60
CA LEU A 40 -3.27 12.56 -1.92
C LEU A 40 -4.66 13.08 -2.30
N THR A 41 -5.72 12.39 -1.87
CA THR A 41 -7.11 12.85 -2.06
C THR A 41 -7.42 14.11 -1.25
N GLN A 42 -6.86 14.24 -0.05
CA GLN A 42 -6.92 15.47 0.73
C GLN A 42 -6.08 16.58 0.09
N TYR A 43 -4.87 16.25 -0.35
CA TYR A 43 -3.96 17.17 -1.05
C TYR A 43 -4.55 17.69 -2.36
N LYS A 44 -5.35 16.88 -3.07
CA LYS A 44 -6.11 17.27 -4.28
C LYS A 44 -6.97 18.53 -4.05
N LYS A 45 -7.43 18.79 -2.82
CA LYS A 45 -8.23 19.99 -2.49
C LYS A 45 -7.38 21.28 -2.47
N GLN A 46 -6.08 21.15 -2.24
CA GLN A 46 -5.13 22.27 -2.19
C GLN A 46 -4.50 22.57 -3.56
N VAL A 47 -4.54 21.62 -4.49
CA VAL A 47 -3.95 21.74 -5.83
C VAL A 47 -4.93 22.38 -6.81
N LYS A 48 -4.50 23.44 -7.49
CA LYS A 48 -5.28 24.15 -8.52
C LYS A 48 -5.09 23.53 -9.92
N ASP A 49 -6.07 23.78 -10.78
CA ASP A 49 -6.00 23.58 -12.23
C ASP A 49 -5.71 22.13 -12.70
N ARG A 50 -4.87 22.02 -13.74
CA ARG A 50 -4.54 20.79 -14.48
C ARG A 50 -3.86 19.72 -13.62
N ALA A 51 -3.10 20.14 -12.61
CA ALA A 51 -2.38 19.22 -11.73
C ALA A 51 -3.33 18.40 -10.84
N ARG A 52 -4.55 18.89 -10.60
CA ARG A 52 -5.57 18.20 -9.80
C ARG A 52 -5.95 16.84 -10.39
N LEU A 53 -6.08 16.77 -11.72
CA LEU A 53 -6.40 15.53 -12.43
C LEU A 53 -5.23 14.55 -12.33
N GLY A 54 -4.00 15.04 -12.48
CA GLY A 54 -2.79 14.21 -12.34
C GLY A 54 -2.64 13.62 -10.93
N VAL A 55 -2.87 14.43 -9.89
CA VAL A 55 -2.85 13.95 -8.49
C VAL A 55 -3.94 12.90 -8.25
N GLN A 56 -5.13 13.09 -8.83
CA GLN A 56 -6.20 12.10 -8.75
C GLN A 56 -5.82 10.79 -9.42
N THR A 57 -5.38 10.83 -10.68
CA THR A 57 -4.99 9.63 -11.43
C THR A 57 -3.83 8.91 -10.76
N PHE A 58 -2.88 9.66 -10.18
CA PHE A 58 -1.79 9.09 -9.40
C PHE A 58 -2.30 8.39 -8.14
N ALA A 59 -3.16 9.03 -7.36
CA ALA A 59 -3.78 8.42 -6.18
C ALA A 59 -4.56 7.14 -6.53
N GLU A 60 -5.33 7.16 -7.63
CA GLU A 60 -6.09 6.00 -8.11
C GLU A 60 -5.18 4.87 -8.60
N SER A 61 -4.03 5.20 -9.20
CA SER A 61 -3.05 4.20 -9.66
C SER A 61 -2.42 3.43 -8.50
N LEU A 62 -2.23 4.04 -7.33
CA LEU A 62 -1.69 3.37 -6.14
C LEU A 62 -2.60 2.23 -5.64
N LEU A 63 -3.92 2.35 -5.86
CA LEU A 63 -4.87 1.32 -5.45
C LEU A 63 -4.79 0.04 -6.29
N ILE A 64 -3.96 -0.03 -7.34
CA ILE A 64 -3.80 -1.26 -8.13
C ILE A 64 -3.24 -2.43 -7.32
N ILE A 65 -2.33 -2.14 -6.37
CA ILE A 65 -1.68 -3.14 -5.52
C ILE A 65 -2.70 -3.80 -4.57
N PRO A 66 -3.44 -3.05 -3.72
CA PRO A 66 -4.46 -3.65 -2.85
C PRO A 66 -5.59 -4.32 -3.65
N LYS A 67 -5.93 -3.79 -4.84
CA LYS A 67 -6.88 -4.44 -5.75
C LYS A 67 -6.40 -5.81 -6.18
N ALA A 68 -5.16 -5.94 -6.64
CA ALA A 68 -4.59 -7.20 -7.07
C ALA A 68 -4.55 -8.22 -5.92
N ILE A 69 -4.19 -7.79 -4.72
CA ILE A 69 -4.19 -8.66 -3.54
C ILE A 69 -5.60 -9.13 -3.20
N THR A 70 -6.59 -8.22 -3.21
CA THR A 70 -8.00 -8.55 -2.93
C THR A 70 -8.56 -9.53 -3.96
N GLN A 71 -8.19 -9.37 -5.24
CA GLN A 71 -8.53 -10.29 -6.32
C GLN A 71 -7.91 -11.68 -6.10
N ASN A 72 -6.62 -11.73 -5.77
CA ASN A 72 -5.89 -12.98 -5.56
C ASN A 72 -6.35 -13.74 -4.30
N THR A 73 -6.88 -13.03 -3.30
CA THR A 73 -7.40 -13.61 -2.06
C THR A 73 -8.88 -14.03 -2.16
N GLY A 74 -9.52 -13.79 -3.32
CA GLY A 74 -10.93 -14.12 -3.54
C GLY A 74 -11.92 -13.19 -2.82
N HIS A 75 -11.44 -12.05 -2.32
CA HIS A 75 -12.28 -11.03 -1.69
C HIS A 75 -12.87 -10.07 -2.73
N ASN A 76 -14.00 -9.43 -2.40
CA ASN A 76 -14.61 -8.45 -3.30
C ASN A 76 -13.85 -7.12 -3.26
N GLN A 77 -13.19 -6.78 -4.37
CA GLN A 77 -12.38 -5.57 -4.52
C GLN A 77 -13.12 -4.27 -4.14
N GLN A 78 -14.40 -4.18 -4.46
CA GLN A 78 -15.17 -2.96 -4.18
C GLN A 78 -15.45 -2.80 -2.69
N GLU A 79 -15.76 -3.88 -1.99
CA GLU A 79 -16.00 -3.82 -0.54
C GLU A 79 -14.73 -3.44 0.22
N THR A 80 -13.59 -3.98 -0.18
CA THR A 80 -12.31 -3.69 0.47
C THR A 80 -11.94 -2.22 0.30
N ILE A 81 -12.07 -1.68 -0.91
CA ILE A 81 -11.78 -0.26 -1.16
C ILE A 81 -12.73 0.67 -0.38
N VAL A 82 -14.02 0.33 -0.31
CA VAL A 82 -15.01 1.13 0.43
C VAL A 82 -14.80 1.07 1.94
N LYS A 83 -14.38 -0.08 2.48
CA LYS A 83 -14.05 -0.24 3.91
C LYS A 83 -12.82 0.57 4.34
N PHE A 84 -11.96 0.92 3.37
CA PHE A 84 -10.69 1.61 3.59
C PHE A 84 -10.66 3.06 3.06
N GLN A 85 -11.78 3.57 2.54
CA GLN A 85 -11.91 4.97 2.08
C GLN A 85 -12.30 5.92 3.22
#